data_AF-A0AAV4ZS20-F1
#
_entry.id   AF-A0AAV4ZS20-F1
#
_cell.length_a   1.000
_cell.length_b   1.000
_cell.length_c   1.000
_cell.angle_alpha   90.00
_cell.angle_beta   90.00
_cell.angle_gamma   90.00
#
_symmetry.space_group_name_H-M   'P 1'
#
loop_
_entity.id
_entity.type
_entity.pdbx_description
1 polymer ?
#
loop_
_entity_poly.entity_id
_entity_poly.type
_entity_poly.pdbx_seq_one_letter_code
_entity_poly.pdbx_strand_id
1 'polypeptide(L)'
;MRYTVLSLALVLSEPASAACTAPAPPPAAERPERPALPQKPACLDAKGGCPGWEAYTYSDQIKAYNAQIGAFRPIAEAYVQKLNAYVKASADYAQCEVKALQGQ
;
A
#
# COMPACT_ATOMS: atom_id res chain seq x y z
N MET A 1 -46.62 50.13 -23.85
CA MET A 1 -45.28 49.51 -23.86
C MET A 1 -44.65 49.71 -22.50
N ARG A 2 -44.57 48.66 -21.68
CA ARG A 2 -43.91 48.69 -20.36
C ARG A 2 -42.66 47.82 -20.47
N TYR A 3 -41.49 48.44 -20.43
CA TYR A 3 -40.20 47.74 -20.43
C TYR A 3 -39.85 47.35 -18.99
N THR A 4 -40.06 46.09 -18.65
CA THR A 4 -39.54 45.52 -17.40
C THR A 4 -38.13 45.03 -17.68
N VAL A 5 -37.13 45.83 -17.30
CA VAL A 5 -35.71 45.44 -17.31
C VAL A 5 -35.50 44.51 -16.12
N LEU A 6 -35.38 43.20 -16.37
CA LEU A 6 -35.02 42.22 -15.37
C LEU A 6 -33.49 42.15 -15.29
N SER A 7 -32.90 42.85 -14.31
CA SER A 7 -31.47 42.84 -14.05
C SER A 7 -31.05 41.45 -13.55
N LEU A 8 -30.30 40.73 -14.39
CA LEU A 8 -29.70 39.44 -14.07
C LEU A 8 -28.51 39.68 -13.13
N ALA A 9 -28.68 39.46 -11.83
CA ALA A 9 -27.58 39.42 -10.89
C ALA A 9 -26.78 38.13 -11.14
N LEU A 10 -25.69 38.24 -11.89
CA LEU A 10 -24.64 37.21 -11.90
C LEU A 10 -24.01 37.20 -10.50
N VAL A 11 -24.44 36.25 -9.68
CA VAL A 11 -23.70 35.82 -8.49
C VAL A 11 -22.44 35.14 -9.03
N LEU A 12 -21.30 35.85 -9.00
CA LEU A 12 -20.00 35.23 -9.18
C LEU A 12 -19.77 34.35 -7.94
N SER A 13 -20.08 33.07 -8.06
CA SER A 13 -19.55 32.05 -7.15
C SER A 13 -18.05 31.98 -7.39
N GLU A 14 -17.25 32.69 -6.59
CA GLU A 14 -15.82 32.45 -6.53
C GLU A 14 -15.61 30.96 -6.20
N PRO A 15 -14.80 30.22 -6.97
CA PRO A 15 -14.46 28.87 -6.61
C PRO A 15 -13.69 28.99 -5.30
N ALA A 16 -14.28 28.55 -4.20
CA ALA A 16 -13.54 28.29 -2.99
C ALA A 16 -12.50 27.24 -3.37
N SER A 17 -11.25 27.66 -3.64
CA SER A 17 -10.13 26.76 -3.86
C SER A 17 -9.99 25.93 -2.59
N ALA A 18 -10.59 24.74 -2.60
CA ALA A 18 -10.41 23.77 -1.55
C ALA A 18 -8.90 23.48 -1.51
N ALA A 19 -8.25 23.84 -0.40
CA ALA A 19 -6.84 23.54 -0.20
C ALA A 19 -6.63 22.05 -0.44
N CYS A 20 -5.69 21.71 -1.32
CA CYS A 20 -5.41 20.33 -1.67
C CYS A 20 -4.93 19.58 -0.41
N THR A 21 -5.68 18.56 0.02
CA THR A 21 -5.32 17.80 1.22
C THR A 21 -4.23 16.79 0.86
N ALA A 22 -3.03 16.98 1.42
CA ALA A 22 -1.95 16.02 1.27
C ALA A 22 -2.32 14.68 1.95
N PRO A 23 -2.17 13.55 1.25
CA PRO A 23 -2.41 12.24 1.86
C PRO A 23 -1.32 11.90 2.87
N ALA A 24 -1.68 11.14 3.90
CA ALA A 24 -0.74 10.59 4.86
C ALA A 24 -0.28 9.18 4.45
N PRO A 25 1.03 8.88 4.50
CA PRO A 25 1.52 7.54 4.23
C PRO A 25 1.08 6.56 5.32
N PRO A 26 0.91 5.26 5.00
CA PRO A 26 0.69 4.24 6.02
C PRO A 26 1.91 4.19 6.97
N PRO A 27 1.70 4.02 8.29
CA PRO A 27 2.78 4.00 9.26
C PRO A 27 3.79 2.88 8.99
N ALA A 28 5.08 3.16 9.12
CA ALA A 28 6.12 2.14 8.96
C ALA A 28 5.99 1.00 9.98
N ALA A 29 5.43 1.29 11.17
CA ALA A 29 5.12 0.29 12.19
C ALA A 29 4.02 -0.72 11.76
N GLU A 30 3.20 -0.40 10.76
CA GLU A 30 2.22 -1.34 10.20
C GLU A 30 2.84 -2.28 9.15
N ARG A 31 4.11 -2.08 8.78
CA ARG A 31 4.78 -2.94 7.80
C ARG A 31 4.89 -4.37 8.37
N PRO A 32 4.29 -5.36 7.70
CA PRO A 32 4.37 -6.74 8.17
C PRO A 32 5.81 -7.27 8.11
N GLU A 33 6.22 -7.98 9.16
CA GLU A 33 7.52 -8.64 9.21
C GLU A 33 7.46 -10.02 8.54
N ARG A 34 8.37 -10.25 7.59
CA ARG A 34 8.45 -11.53 6.90
C ARG A 34 9.03 -12.59 7.84
N PRO A 35 8.41 -13.78 7.94
CA PRO A 35 8.98 -14.92 8.66
C PRO A 35 10.40 -15.25 8.18
N ALA A 36 11.29 -15.59 9.11
CA ALA A 36 12.65 -16.00 8.79
C ALA A 36 12.66 -17.39 8.13
N LEU A 37 13.37 -17.52 7.00
CA LEU A 37 13.52 -18.80 6.32
C LEU A 37 14.43 -19.73 7.15
N PRO A 38 14.05 -21.00 7.40
CA PRO A 38 14.92 -21.97 8.05
C PRO A 38 16.25 -22.13 7.32
N GLN A 39 17.34 -22.24 8.08
CA GLN A 39 18.67 -22.47 7.52
C GLN A 39 18.73 -23.87 6.90
N LYS A 40 19.05 -23.94 5.61
CA LYS A 40 19.26 -25.23 4.93
C LYS A 40 20.50 -25.93 5.50
N PRO A 41 20.39 -27.16 6.03
CA PRO A 41 21.55 -27.89 6.50
C PRO A 41 22.44 -28.36 5.33
N ALA A 42 23.75 -28.30 5.53
CA ALA A 42 24.74 -28.63 4.50
C ALA A 42 24.67 -30.09 4.02
N CYS A 43 24.18 -30.99 4.87
CA CYS A 43 24.02 -32.40 4.56
C CYS A 43 23.04 -32.66 3.40
N LEU A 44 22.11 -31.72 3.11
CA LEU A 44 21.12 -31.91 2.04
C LEU A 44 21.73 -31.83 0.65
N ASP A 45 22.88 -31.17 0.51
CA ASP A 45 23.64 -31.07 -0.74
C ASP A 45 24.80 -32.08 -0.80
N ALA A 46 25.06 -32.82 0.28
CA ALA A 46 26.12 -33.81 0.34
C ALA A 46 25.74 -35.07 -0.44
N LYS A 47 26.70 -35.66 -1.18
CA LYS A 47 26.48 -36.92 -1.93
C LYS A 47 26.03 -38.10 -1.06
N GLY A 48 26.32 -38.08 0.23
CA GLY A 48 25.89 -39.09 1.19
C GLY A 48 24.47 -38.88 1.75
N GLY A 49 23.81 -37.76 1.41
CA GLY A 49 22.54 -37.36 2.00
C GLY A 49 22.66 -36.89 3.46
N CYS A 50 21.52 -36.50 4.04
CA CYS A 50 21.43 -36.17 5.46
C CYS A 50 21.19 -37.41 6.32
N PRO A 51 21.74 -37.44 7.54
CA PRO A 51 21.20 -38.26 8.61
C PRO A 51 19.69 -38.04 8.72
N GLY A 52 18.92 -39.13 8.93
CA GLY A 52 17.47 -39.06 8.94
C GLY A 52 16.93 -37.98 9.89
N TRP A 53 17.50 -37.86 11.09
CA TRP A 53 17.07 -36.87 12.07
C TRP A 53 17.24 -35.42 11.58
N GLU A 54 18.34 -35.05 10.91
CA GLU A 54 18.54 -33.70 10.35
C GLU A 54 17.54 -33.39 9.24
N ALA A 55 17.29 -34.37 8.36
CA ALA A 55 16.31 -34.23 7.29
C ALA A 55 14.89 -34.04 7.83
N TYR A 56 14.50 -34.80 8.86
CA TYR A 56 13.19 -34.67 9.51
C TYR A 56 13.06 -33.33 10.24
N THR A 57 14.07 -32.93 11.01
CA THR A 57 14.08 -31.64 11.71
C THR A 57 13.97 -30.47 10.74
N TYR A 58 14.72 -30.48 9.63
CA TYR A 58 14.59 -29.42 8.61
C TYR A 58 13.23 -29.45 7.91
N SER A 59 12.70 -30.63 7.57
CA SER A 59 11.36 -30.76 7.01
C SER A 59 10.29 -30.13 7.92
N ASP A 60 10.36 -30.36 9.23
CA ASP A 60 9.39 -29.81 10.18
C ASP A 60 9.53 -28.29 10.35
N GLN A 61 10.76 -27.77 10.34
CA GLN A 61 10.99 -26.32 10.28
C GLN A 61 10.39 -25.70 9.01
N ILE A 62 10.53 -26.37 7.86
CA ILE A 62 9.94 -25.90 6.60
C ILE A 62 8.41 -25.95 6.64
N LYS A 63 7.81 -26.99 7.22
CA LYS A 63 6.35 -27.03 7.43
C LYS A 63 5.88 -25.86 8.29
N ALA A 64 6.57 -25.58 9.39
CA ALA A 64 6.26 -24.45 10.27
C ALA A 64 6.39 -23.11 9.54
N TYR A 65 7.48 -22.91 8.80
CA TYR A 65 7.70 -21.73 7.96
C TYR A 65 6.59 -21.55 6.91
N ASN A 66 6.19 -22.62 6.22
CA ASN A 66 5.14 -22.55 5.21
C ASN A 66 3.79 -22.14 5.82
N ALA A 67 3.47 -22.61 7.03
CA ALA A 67 2.28 -22.16 7.75
C ALA A 67 2.35 -20.67 8.08
N GLN A 68 3.50 -20.18 8.56
CA GLN A 68 3.70 -18.75 8.85
C GLN A 68 3.62 -17.89 7.58
N ILE A 69 4.20 -18.33 6.47
CA ILE A 69 4.12 -17.62 5.18
C ILE A 69 2.68 -17.60 4.65
N GLY A 70 1.94 -18.69 4.82
CA GLY A 70 0.51 -18.74 4.47
C GLY A 70 -0.29 -17.66 5.20
N ALA A 71 -0.03 -17.45 6.49
CA ALA A 71 -0.65 -16.39 7.29
C ALA A 71 -0.13 -14.98 6.96
N PHE A 72 1.16 -14.86 6.64
CA PHE A 72 1.80 -13.58 6.30
C PHE A 72 1.29 -12.99 4.99
N ARG A 73 1.07 -13.83 3.97
CA ARG A 73 0.71 -13.38 2.61
C ARG A 73 -0.48 -12.40 2.56
N PRO A 74 -1.66 -12.71 3.10
CA PRO A 74 -2.80 -11.79 3.03
C PRO A 74 -2.55 -10.48 3.80
N ILE A 75 -1.76 -10.51 4.87
CA ILE A 75 -1.40 -9.31 5.64
C ILE A 75 -0.48 -8.41 4.82
N ALA A 76 0.52 -8.99 4.16
CA ALA A 76 1.41 -8.28 3.25
C ALA A 76 0.66 -7.69 2.06
N GLU A 77 -0.26 -8.45 1.46
CA GLU A 77 -1.11 -7.98 0.35
C GLU A 77 -1.98 -6.80 0.79
N ALA A 78 -2.60 -6.86 1.97
CA ALA A 78 -3.37 -5.74 2.52
C ALA A 78 -2.52 -4.47 2.73
N TYR A 79 -1.29 -4.62 3.24
CA TYR A 79 -0.38 -3.50 3.40
C TYR A 79 0.01 -2.88 2.04
N VAL A 80 0.27 -3.71 1.02
CA VAL A 80 0.51 -3.24 -0.35
C VAL A 80 -0.70 -2.49 -0.90
N GLN A 81 -1.93 -2.94 -0.63
CA GLN A 81 -3.13 -2.20 -1.04
C GLN A 81 -3.22 -0.80 -0.40
N LYS A 82 -2.88 -0.67 0.89
CA LYS A 82 -2.81 0.64 1.56
C LYS A 82 -1.76 1.56 0.91
N LEU A 83 -0.59 1.02 0.57
CA LEU A 83 0.45 1.77 -0.14
C LEU A 83 -0.02 2.24 -1.51
N ASN A 84 -0.69 1.39 -2.29
CA ASN A 84 -1.22 1.76 -3.59
C ASN A 84 -2.29 2.87 -3.47
N ALA A 85 -3.15 2.79 -2.45
CA ALA A 85 -4.13 3.85 -2.17
C ALA A 85 -3.44 5.18 -1.84
N TYR A 86 -2.37 5.15 -1.04
CA TYR A 86 -1.56 6.33 -0.74
C TYR A 86 -0.90 6.92 -2.00
N VAL A 87 -0.30 6.08 -2.86
CA VAL A 87 0.30 6.53 -4.12
C VAL A 87 -0.75 7.18 -5.02
N LYS A 88 -1.93 6.56 -5.14
CA LYS A 88 -3.04 7.15 -5.91
C LYS A 88 -3.45 8.51 -5.33
N ALA A 89 -3.67 8.60 -4.02
CA ALA A 89 -4.06 9.85 -3.38
C ALA A 89 -2.97 10.93 -3.54
N SER A 90 -1.70 10.53 -3.61
CA SER A 90 -0.58 11.46 -3.81
C SER A 90 -0.57 12.01 -5.23
N ALA A 91 -0.91 11.18 -6.22
CA ALA A 91 -1.10 11.63 -7.60
C ALA A 91 -2.31 12.58 -7.71
N ASP A 92 -3.43 12.24 -7.07
CA ASP A 92 -4.63 13.08 -7.05
C ASP A 92 -4.35 14.44 -6.37
N TYR A 93 -3.58 14.45 -5.28
CA TYR A 93 -3.08 15.66 -4.62
C TYR A 93 -2.21 16.51 -5.56
N ALA A 94 -1.25 15.91 -6.25
CA ALA A 94 -0.41 16.65 -7.20
C ALA A 94 -1.24 17.27 -8.34
N GLN A 95 -2.26 16.56 -8.84
CA GLN A 95 -3.17 17.11 -9.84
C GLN A 95 -4.02 18.26 -9.30
N CYS A 96 -4.43 18.20 -8.04
CA CYS A 96 -5.12 19.30 -7.37
C CYS A 96 -4.21 20.54 -7.29
N GLU A 97 -2.96 20.38 -6.84
CA GLU A 97 -2.00 21.48 -6.74
C GLU A 97 -1.74 22.13 -8.10
N VAL A 98 -1.63 21.34 -9.17
CA VAL A 98 -1.49 21.86 -10.54
C VAL A 98 -2.68 22.74 -10.93
N LYS A 99 -3.92 22.32 -10.65
CA LYS A 99 -5.12 23.12 -10.96
C LYS A 99 -5.17 24.40 -10.14
N ALA A 100 -4.86 24.32 -8.85
CA ALA A 100 -4.79 25.48 -7.97
C ALA A 100 -3.76 26.51 -8.48
N LEU A 101 -2.58 26.05 -8.92
CA LEU A 101 -1.55 26.92 -9.50
C LEU A 101 -1.96 27.50 -10.86
N GLN A 102 -2.82 26.82 -11.61
CA GLN A 102 -3.37 27.28 -12.89
C GLN A 102 -4.58 28.22 -12.72
N GLY A 103 -5.04 28.48 -11.49
CA GLY A 103 -6.18 29.34 -11.20
C GLY A 103 -7.53 28.75 -11.64
N GLN A 104 -7.63 27.41 -11.69
CA GLN A 104 -8.84 26.65 -12.04
C GLN A 104 -9.53 26.06 -10.82
#